data_AF-A0A412PB35-F1
#
_entry.id   AF-A0A412PB35-F1
#
_cell.length_a   1.000
_cell.length_b   1.000
_cell.length_c   1.000
_cell.angle_alpha   90.00
_cell.angle_beta   90.00
_cell.angle_gamma   90.00
#
_symmetry.space_group_name_H-M   'P 1'
#
loop_
_entity.id
_entity.type
_entity.pdbx_description
1 polymer ?
#
loop_
_entity_poly.entity_id
_entity_poly.type
_entity_poly.pdbx_seq_one_letter_code
_entity_poly.pdbx_strand_id
1 'polypeptide(L)'
;MKWYEQKYVNHRDWILDQMGLLGMDSAELVIVLLIDFMNQNHIEITMDALKEKTGIQEEELNRVISALCAKKYLSIKASARAVVFDLSGLFETDVARVENILDRSLIDTFETEFGRTLSQNEMQKISDWNKVTDKRLIIAALREASAYQHLNLGYIEKILSDWKQKKITADSVGSEKK
;
A
#
# COMPACT_ATOMS: atom_id res chain seq x y z
N MET A 1 -11.37 4.09 -12.20
CA MET A 1 -11.74 3.34 -11.00
C MET A 1 -10.56 3.41 -10.06
N LYS A 2 -10.78 3.79 -8.81
CA LYS A 2 -9.68 3.82 -7.84
C LYS A 2 -9.36 2.39 -7.41
N TRP A 3 -8.10 2.12 -7.08
CA TRP A 3 -7.64 0.75 -6.83
C TRP A 3 -8.42 0.09 -5.68
N TYR A 4 -8.71 0.85 -4.62
CA TYR A 4 -9.44 0.39 -3.43
C TYR A 4 -10.95 0.18 -3.67
N GLU A 5 -11.52 0.66 -4.78
CA GLU A 5 -12.94 0.42 -5.09
C GLU A 5 -13.19 -0.97 -5.73
N GLN A 6 -12.12 -1.74 -5.96
CA GLN A 6 -12.21 -3.01 -6.66
C GLN A 6 -12.62 -4.15 -5.70
N LYS A 7 -13.55 -5.01 -6.16
CA LYS A 7 -14.17 -6.08 -5.32
C LYS A 7 -13.20 -7.06 -4.67
N TYR A 8 -11.99 -7.19 -5.20
CA TYR A 8 -10.98 -8.12 -4.70
C TYR A 8 -10.03 -7.46 -3.68
N VAL A 9 -10.13 -6.15 -3.47
CA VAL A 9 -9.28 -5.45 -2.50
C VAL A 9 -9.88 -5.57 -1.11
N ASN A 10 -9.12 -6.18 -0.21
CA ASN A 10 -9.46 -6.19 1.21
C ASN A 10 -8.87 -4.94 1.87
N HIS A 11 -9.73 -3.98 2.20
CA HIS A 11 -9.32 -2.75 2.86
C HIS A 11 -8.61 -3.00 4.19
N ARG A 12 -9.05 -3.98 4.98
CA ARG A 12 -8.49 -4.24 6.31
C ARG A 12 -7.09 -4.79 6.21
N ASP A 13 -6.86 -5.74 5.30
CA ASP A 13 -5.53 -6.31 5.07
C ASP A 13 -4.57 -5.20 4.65
N TRP A 14 -5.02 -4.29 3.77
CA TRP A 14 -4.22 -3.14 3.38
C TRP A 14 -3.96 -2.16 4.54
N ILE A 15 -4.98 -1.78 5.32
CA ILE A 15 -4.81 -0.88 6.47
C ILE A 15 -3.80 -1.45 7.47
N LEU A 16 -3.87 -2.75 7.75
CA LEU A 16 -2.95 -3.43 8.66
C LEU A 16 -1.55 -3.51 8.08
N ASP A 17 -1.40 -3.83 6.80
CA ASP A 17 -0.10 -3.84 6.12
C ASP A 17 0.55 -2.45 6.11
N GLN A 18 -0.25 -1.38 6.00
CA GLN A 18 0.21 0.02 5.97
C GLN A 18 0.31 0.72 7.32
N MET A 19 0.00 0.06 8.44
CA MET A 19 -0.13 0.73 9.76
C MET A 19 1.13 1.50 10.19
N GLY A 20 2.32 0.96 9.91
CA GLY A 20 3.59 1.59 10.29
C GLY A 20 3.89 2.87 9.52
N LEU A 21 3.26 3.05 8.37
CA LEU A 21 3.45 4.19 7.49
C LEU A 21 2.34 5.25 7.63
N LEU A 22 1.14 4.83 8.02
CA LEU A 22 0.00 5.74 8.23
C LEU A 22 0.21 6.63 9.47
N GLY A 23 1.21 6.35 10.32
CA GLY A 23 1.50 7.15 11.49
C GLY A 23 0.29 7.28 12.42
N MET A 24 -0.51 6.22 12.48
CA MET A 24 -1.69 6.14 13.35
C MET A 24 -1.29 5.54 14.69
N ASP A 25 -1.85 6.07 15.76
CA ASP A 25 -1.81 5.41 17.05
C ASP A 25 -2.78 4.21 17.11
N SER A 26 -2.74 3.47 18.23
CA SER A 26 -3.56 2.28 18.40
C SER A 26 -5.06 2.59 18.43
N ALA A 27 -5.47 3.73 18.97
CA ALA A 27 -6.88 4.12 19.06
C ALA A 27 -7.41 4.55 17.68
N GLU A 28 -6.64 5.34 16.94
CA GLU A 28 -6.89 5.72 15.55
C GLU A 28 -7.05 4.49 14.66
N LEU A 29 -6.14 3.52 14.75
CA LEU A 29 -6.21 2.28 13.96
C LEU A 29 -7.50 1.49 14.25
N VAL A 30 -7.84 1.30 15.52
CA VAL A 30 -9.05 0.58 15.93
C VAL A 30 -10.31 1.28 15.40
N ILE A 31 -10.37 2.61 15.51
CA ILE A 31 -11.51 3.40 15.01
C ILE A 31 -11.62 3.31 13.49
N VAL A 32 -10.52 3.41 12.76
CA VAL A 32 -10.50 3.27 11.29
C VAL A 32 -10.99 1.88 10.86
N LEU A 33 -10.48 0.82 11.48
CA LEU A 33 -10.90 -0.56 11.17
C LEU A 33 -12.38 -0.79 11.49
N LEU A 34 -12.86 -0.20 12.58
CA LEU A 34 -14.27 -0.30 12.96
C LEU A 34 -15.18 0.46 11.98
N ILE A 35 -14.79 1.67 11.57
CA ILE A 35 -15.51 2.43 10.54
C ILE A 35 -15.53 1.68 9.21
N ASP A 36 -14.40 1.11 8.77
CA ASP A 36 -14.34 0.29 7.54
C ASP A 36 -15.26 -0.93 7.64
N PHE A 37 -15.23 -1.64 8.76
CA PHE A 37 -16.13 -2.76 9.02
C PHE A 37 -17.61 -2.34 8.95
N MET A 38 -17.98 -1.23 9.60
CA MET A 38 -19.37 -0.74 9.61
C MET A 38 -19.82 -0.32 8.21
N ASN A 39 -18.97 0.38 7.45
CA ASN A 39 -19.25 0.77 6.08
C ASN A 39 -19.47 -0.44 5.15
N GLN A 40 -18.60 -1.44 5.21
CA GLN A 40 -18.72 -2.67 4.42
C GLN A 40 -19.99 -3.47 4.72
N ASN A 41 -20.43 -3.47 5.98
CA ASN A 41 -21.64 -4.15 6.41
C ASN A 41 -22.89 -3.26 6.36
N HIS A 42 -22.77 -2.03 5.83
CA HIS A 42 -23.86 -1.04 5.76
C HIS A 42 -24.51 -0.75 7.12
N ILE A 43 -23.72 -0.79 8.18
CA ILE A 43 -24.12 -0.44 9.54
C ILE A 43 -24.01 1.06 9.68
N GLU A 44 -25.07 1.69 10.22
CA GLU A 44 -25.05 3.12 10.51
C GLU A 44 -23.99 3.46 11.56
N ILE A 45 -23.19 4.49 11.29
CA ILE A 45 -22.09 4.91 12.16
C ILE A 45 -22.55 6.10 12.99
N THR A 46 -22.61 5.89 14.30
CA THR A 46 -22.90 6.93 15.29
C THR A 46 -21.76 7.00 16.31
N MET A 47 -21.56 8.17 16.93
CA MET A 47 -20.53 8.30 17.98
C MET A 47 -20.79 7.36 19.15
N ASP A 48 -22.06 7.14 19.51
CA ASP A 48 -22.43 6.22 20.58
C ASP A 48 -22.09 4.76 20.22
N ALA A 49 -22.34 4.32 18.98
CA ALA A 49 -21.98 2.98 18.54
C ALA A 49 -20.47 2.75 18.54
N LEU A 50 -19.68 3.77 18.17
CA LEU A 50 -18.22 3.71 18.24
C LEU A 50 -17.74 3.63 19.68
N LYS A 51 -18.30 4.44 20.60
CA LYS A 51 -17.98 4.39 22.04
C LYS A 51 -18.30 3.03 22.64
N GLU A 52 -19.49 2.51 22.39
CA GLU A 52 -19.94 1.23 22.95
C GLU A 52 -19.04 0.07 22.50
N LYS A 53 -18.65 0.05 21.22
CA LYS A 53 -17.83 -1.03 20.67
C LYS A 53 -16.36 -0.95 21.05
N THR A 54 -15.82 0.25 21.25
CA THR A 54 -14.39 0.44 21.55
C THR A 54 -14.09 0.59 23.03
N GLY A 55 -15.09 0.96 23.84
CA GLY A 55 -14.91 1.21 25.28
C GLY A 55 -14.12 2.48 25.61
N ILE A 56 -13.79 3.32 24.61
CA ILE A 56 -13.06 4.57 24.84
C ILE A 56 -14.00 5.68 25.33
N GLN A 57 -13.43 6.61 26.10
CA GLN A 57 -14.18 7.78 26.59
C GLN A 57 -14.53 8.73 25.44
N GLU A 58 -15.61 9.49 25.60
CA GLU A 58 -16.10 10.41 24.57
C GLU A 58 -15.08 11.48 24.17
N GLU A 59 -14.37 12.03 25.15
CA GLU A 59 -13.32 13.01 24.93
C GLU A 59 -12.19 12.44 24.08
N GLU A 60 -11.85 11.17 24.29
CA GLU A 60 -10.81 10.48 23.53
C GLU A 60 -11.27 10.14 22.11
N LEU A 61 -12.51 9.66 21.95
CA LEU A 61 -13.10 9.44 20.63
C LEU A 61 -13.09 10.72 19.79
N ASN A 62 -13.50 11.84 20.38
CA ASN A 62 -13.53 13.13 19.68
C ASN A 62 -12.13 13.59 19.28
N ARG A 63 -11.11 13.36 20.11
CA ARG A 63 -9.71 13.62 19.77
C ARG A 63 -9.25 12.77 18.59
N VAL A 64 -9.52 11.46 18.64
CA VAL A 64 -9.15 10.51 17.57
C VAL A 64 -9.83 10.87 16.25
N ILE A 65 -11.14 11.11 16.25
CA ILE A 65 -11.89 11.51 15.05
C ILE A 65 -11.33 12.82 14.48
N SER A 66 -11.04 13.79 15.33
CA SER A 66 -10.46 15.08 14.92
C SER A 66 -9.07 14.90 14.30
N ALA A 67 -8.23 14.04 14.88
CA ALA A 67 -6.91 13.71 14.35
C ALA A 67 -6.99 13.03 12.98
N LEU A 68 -7.88 12.05 12.81
CA LEU A 68 -8.12 11.36 11.53
C LEU A 68 -8.61 12.32 10.44
N CYS A 69 -9.48 13.26 10.79
CA CYS A 69 -9.92 14.32 9.89
C CYS A 69 -8.77 15.27 9.50
N ALA A 70 -7.93 15.67 10.46
CA ALA A 70 -6.75 16.51 10.21
C ALA A 70 -5.72 15.83 9.29
N LYS A 71 -5.54 14.51 9.45
CA LYS A 71 -4.71 13.66 8.56
C LYS A 71 -5.33 13.43 7.18
N LYS A 72 -6.57 13.90 6.94
CA LYS A 72 -7.39 13.65 5.75
C LYS A 72 -7.70 12.17 5.50
N TYR A 73 -7.55 11.34 6.52
CA TYR A 73 -7.88 9.91 6.45
C TYR A 73 -9.38 9.69 6.54
N LEU A 74 -10.06 10.52 7.33
CA LEU A 74 -11.49 10.48 7.52
C LEU A 74 -12.12 11.79 7.04
N SER A 75 -13.22 11.69 6.30
CA SER A 75 -14.08 12.81 5.95
C SER A 75 -15.48 12.53 6.47
N ILE A 76 -16.04 13.47 7.23
CA ILE A 76 -17.40 13.38 7.75
C ILE A 76 -18.29 14.26 6.87
N LYS A 77 -19.20 13.63 6.12
CA LYS A 77 -20.13 14.32 5.22
C LYS A 77 -21.54 14.23 5.77
N ALA A 78 -22.18 15.38 5.98
CA ALA A 78 -23.60 15.42 6.30
C ALA A 78 -24.42 15.21 5.01
N SER A 79 -25.18 14.13 4.94
CA SER A 79 -26.19 13.90 3.92
C SER A 79 -27.57 14.20 4.48
N ALA A 80 -28.56 14.48 3.62
CA ALA A 80 -29.93 14.84 4.00
C ALA A 80 -30.66 13.80 4.88
N ARG A 81 -30.11 12.58 5.02
CA ARG A 81 -30.67 11.50 5.84
C ARG A 81 -29.71 10.94 6.90
N ALA A 82 -28.41 11.20 6.82
CA ALA A 82 -27.43 10.57 7.72
C ALA A 82 -26.05 11.26 7.65
N VAL A 83 -25.23 11.04 8.68
CA VAL A 83 -23.81 11.38 8.68
C VAL A 83 -23.03 10.23 8.06
N VAL A 84 -22.20 10.52 7.05
CA VAL A 84 -21.38 9.52 6.34
C VAL A 84 -19.92 9.69 6.75
N PHE A 85 -19.31 8.59 7.19
CA PHE A 85 -17.90 8.50 7.54
C PHE A 85 -17.13 7.89 6.36
N ASP A 86 -16.43 8.75 5.63
CA ASP A 86 -15.74 8.39 4.39
C ASP A 86 -14.23 8.23 4.63
N LEU A 87 -13.73 7.01 4.44
CA LEU A 87 -12.31 6.65 4.56
C LEU A 87 -11.57 6.71 3.22
N SER A 88 -12.17 7.17 2.12
CA SER A 88 -11.52 7.27 0.81
C SER A 88 -10.18 8.01 0.89
N GLY A 89 -10.13 9.07 1.71
CA GLY A 89 -8.92 9.85 1.93
C GLY A 89 -7.76 9.03 2.49
N LEU A 90 -8.02 8.03 3.33
CA LEU A 90 -6.99 7.11 3.84
C LEU A 90 -6.27 6.39 2.70
N PHE A 91 -7.03 5.84 1.76
CA PHE A 91 -6.51 5.08 0.63
C PHE A 91 -5.89 5.98 -0.47
N GLU A 92 -6.35 7.22 -0.57
CA GLU A 92 -5.80 8.21 -1.51
C GLU A 92 -4.51 8.86 -1.00
N THR A 93 -4.36 9.02 0.32
CA THR A 93 -3.17 9.66 0.91
C THR A 93 -1.92 8.81 0.70
N ASP A 94 -2.07 7.49 0.64
CA ASP A 94 -0.99 6.59 0.24
C ASP A 94 -0.73 6.57 -1.25
N VAL A 95 -1.72 6.77 -2.12
CA VAL A 95 -1.44 6.93 -3.56
C VAL A 95 -0.50 8.11 -3.78
N ALA A 96 -0.68 9.23 -3.07
CA ALA A 96 0.24 10.37 -3.20
C ALA A 96 1.64 10.16 -2.59
N ARG A 97 1.80 9.30 -1.57
CA ARG A 97 3.11 9.03 -0.92
C ARG A 97 3.85 7.86 -1.60
N VAL A 98 3.12 6.87 -2.10
CA VAL A 98 3.60 5.78 -2.95
C VAL A 98 3.93 6.30 -4.34
N GLU A 99 3.10 7.15 -4.97
CA GLU A 99 3.39 7.74 -6.30
C GLU A 99 4.60 8.69 -6.29
N ASN A 100 4.97 9.28 -5.15
CA ASN A 100 6.19 10.10 -5.04
C ASN A 100 7.47 9.28 -4.77
N ILE A 101 7.37 7.98 -4.46
CA ILE A 101 8.53 7.14 -4.06
C ILE A 101 8.68 5.88 -4.95
N LEU A 102 7.63 5.45 -5.63
CA LEU A 102 7.56 4.18 -6.36
C LEU A 102 7.16 4.43 -7.83
N ASP A 103 8.01 3.98 -8.74
CA ASP A 103 7.68 3.91 -10.16
C ASP A 103 6.63 2.80 -10.35
N ARG A 104 5.35 3.20 -10.38
CA ARG A 104 4.18 2.30 -10.43
C ARG A 104 4.30 1.23 -11.51
N SER A 105 4.88 1.58 -12.65
CA SER A 105 5.07 0.64 -13.75
C SER A 105 6.08 -0.48 -13.44
N LEU A 106 7.01 -0.26 -12.51
CA LEU A 106 7.92 -1.31 -12.03
C LEU A 106 7.16 -2.28 -11.11
N ILE A 107 6.33 -1.77 -10.20
CA ILE A 107 5.50 -2.61 -9.32
C ILE A 107 4.51 -3.46 -10.12
N ASP A 108 3.79 -2.84 -11.06
CA ASP A 108 2.84 -3.56 -11.92
C ASP A 108 3.55 -4.69 -12.71
N THR A 109 4.79 -4.47 -13.15
CA THR A 109 5.59 -5.47 -13.86
C THR A 109 5.95 -6.65 -12.95
N PHE A 110 6.37 -6.37 -11.71
CA PHE A 110 6.70 -7.42 -10.74
C PHE A 110 5.46 -8.22 -10.33
N GLU A 111 4.33 -7.57 -10.04
CA GLU A 111 3.09 -8.27 -9.68
C GLU A 111 2.59 -9.19 -10.80
N THR A 112 2.72 -8.74 -12.05
CA THR A 112 2.38 -9.55 -13.24
C THR A 112 3.24 -10.81 -13.33
N GLU A 113 4.55 -10.70 -13.14
CA GLU A 113 5.47 -11.84 -13.20
C GLU A 113 5.35 -12.77 -11.98
N PHE A 114 5.08 -12.22 -10.80
CA PHE A 114 4.89 -12.99 -9.56
C PHE A 114 3.52 -13.68 -9.50
N GLY A 115 2.54 -13.23 -10.29
CA GLY A 115 1.18 -13.74 -10.28
C GLY A 115 0.42 -13.46 -8.97
N ARG A 116 0.91 -12.50 -8.18
CA ARG A 116 0.33 -12.06 -6.90
C ARG A 116 0.69 -10.60 -6.63
N THR A 117 -0.01 -10.00 -5.69
CA THR A 117 0.38 -8.69 -5.16
C THR A 117 1.70 -8.78 -4.39
N LEU A 118 2.47 -7.70 -4.45
CA LEU A 118 3.69 -7.56 -3.67
C LEU A 118 3.35 -7.07 -2.26
N SER A 119 4.09 -7.56 -1.26
CA SER A 119 4.04 -7.01 0.09
C SER A 119 4.81 -5.69 0.18
N GLN A 120 4.53 -4.88 1.21
CA GLN A 120 5.30 -3.67 1.53
C GLN A 120 6.82 -3.84 1.51
N ASN A 121 7.31 -4.87 2.20
CA ASN A 121 8.73 -5.15 2.27
C ASN A 121 9.33 -5.43 0.89
N GLU A 122 8.54 -6.04 0.01
CA GLU A 122 8.94 -6.31 -1.37
C GLU A 122 8.94 -5.04 -2.22
N MET A 123 7.89 -4.23 -2.12
CA MET A 123 7.83 -2.93 -2.79
C MET A 123 8.96 -1.99 -2.35
N GLN A 124 9.25 -1.94 -1.04
CA GLN A 124 10.35 -1.14 -0.48
C GLN A 124 11.70 -1.60 -1.03
N LYS A 125 11.96 -2.91 -1.08
CA LYS A 125 13.18 -3.47 -1.70
C LYS A 125 13.31 -3.07 -3.17
N ILE A 126 12.24 -3.15 -3.93
CA ILE A 126 12.23 -2.76 -5.34
C ILE A 126 12.48 -1.26 -5.49
N SER A 127 11.91 -0.42 -4.62
CA SER A 127 12.18 1.02 -4.56
C SER A 127 13.66 1.29 -4.27
N ASP A 128 14.24 0.59 -3.31
CA ASP A 128 15.64 0.77 -2.93
C ASP A 128 16.60 0.37 -4.06
N TRP A 129 16.27 -0.67 -4.83
CA TRP A 129 17.00 -0.99 -6.06
C TRP A 129 16.88 0.12 -7.09
N ASN A 130 15.68 0.68 -7.29
CA ASN A 130 15.39 1.73 -8.27
C ASN A 130 16.10 3.06 -7.95
N LYS A 131 16.48 3.30 -6.69
CA LYS A 131 17.29 4.48 -6.32
C LYS A 131 18.74 4.39 -6.79
N VAL A 132 19.28 3.19 -6.93
CA VAL A 132 20.72 2.95 -7.17
C VAL A 132 21.00 2.22 -8.48
N THR A 133 19.97 1.75 -9.18
CA THR A 133 20.06 0.90 -10.36
C THR A 133 19.06 1.34 -11.42
N ASP A 134 19.48 1.31 -12.68
CA ASP A 134 18.58 1.61 -13.79
C ASP A 134 17.43 0.60 -13.85
N LYS A 135 16.21 1.13 -14.00
CA LYS A 135 14.97 0.36 -14.10
C LYS A 135 15.01 -0.76 -15.14
N ARG A 136 15.64 -0.54 -16.29
CA ARG A 136 15.77 -1.56 -17.35
C ARG A 136 16.54 -2.77 -16.85
N LEU A 137 17.56 -2.54 -16.03
CA LEU A 137 18.38 -3.58 -15.43
C LEU A 137 17.57 -4.37 -14.38
N ILE A 138 16.74 -3.69 -13.58
CA ILE A 138 15.85 -4.34 -12.61
C ILE A 138 14.84 -5.26 -13.31
N ILE A 139 14.23 -4.79 -14.41
CA ILE A 139 13.30 -5.60 -15.22
C ILE A 139 14.02 -6.79 -15.87
N ALA A 140 15.26 -6.61 -16.33
CA ALA A 140 16.03 -7.71 -16.90
C ALA A 140 16.36 -8.80 -15.87
N ALA A 141 16.74 -8.41 -14.64
CA ALA A 141 16.99 -9.35 -13.55
C ALA A 141 15.71 -10.11 -13.15
N LEU A 142 14.55 -9.44 -13.16
CA LEU A 142 13.24 -10.07 -12.96
C LEU A 142 12.96 -11.15 -14.02
N ARG A 143 13.17 -10.83 -15.30
CA ARG A 143 12.98 -11.78 -16.40
C ARG A 143 13.94 -12.97 -16.33
N GLU A 144 15.17 -12.74 -15.89
CA GLU A 144 16.14 -13.82 -15.68
C GLU A 144 15.70 -14.74 -14.54
N ALA A 145 15.28 -14.18 -13.41
CA ALA A 145 14.70 -14.95 -12.31
C ALA A 145 13.48 -15.78 -12.72
N SER A 146 12.61 -15.20 -13.56
CA SER A 146 11.44 -15.87 -14.16
C SER A 146 11.87 -17.03 -15.07
N ALA A 147 12.87 -16.83 -15.93
CA ALA A 147 13.40 -17.86 -16.83
C ALA A 147 14.03 -19.06 -16.09
N TYR A 148 14.65 -18.81 -14.92
CA TYR A 148 15.22 -19.87 -14.07
C TYR A 148 14.21 -20.48 -13.08
N GLN A 149 12.92 -20.13 -13.16
CA GLN A 149 11.86 -20.57 -12.23
C GLN A 149 12.14 -20.27 -10.74
N HIS A 150 12.99 -19.27 -10.47
CA HIS A 150 13.36 -18.83 -9.13
C HIS A 150 12.91 -17.38 -8.90
N LEU A 151 11.60 -17.14 -9.07
CA LEU A 151 10.94 -15.85 -8.82
C LEU A 151 10.85 -15.55 -7.32
N ASN A 152 11.96 -15.04 -6.77
CA ASN A 152 11.99 -14.44 -5.43
C ASN A 152 12.93 -13.23 -5.41
N LEU A 153 12.63 -12.25 -4.55
CA LEU A 153 13.42 -11.03 -4.48
C LEU A 153 14.88 -11.27 -4.06
N GLY A 154 15.16 -12.29 -3.25
CA GLY A 154 16.54 -12.59 -2.84
C GLY A 154 17.41 -13.07 -3.99
N TYR A 155 16.83 -13.76 -4.97
CA TYR A 155 17.53 -14.19 -6.17
C TYR A 155 17.76 -13.01 -7.13
N ILE A 156 16.74 -12.15 -7.31
CA ILE A 156 16.86 -10.93 -8.11
C ILE A 156 17.94 -10.01 -7.51
N GLU A 157 18.01 -9.88 -6.18
CA GLU A 157 19.04 -9.10 -5.48
C GLU A 157 20.47 -9.61 -5.75
N LYS A 158 20.64 -10.93 -5.81
CA LYS A 158 21.93 -11.55 -6.16
C LYS A 158 22.32 -11.23 -7.60
N ILE A 159 21.39 -11.38 -8.55
CA ILE A 159 21.63 -11.02 -9.95
C ILE A 159 22.06 -9.56 -10.07
N LEU A 160 21.32 -8.64 -9.43
CA LEU A 160 21.64 -7.21 -9.44
C LEU A 160 23.00 -6.91 -8.80
N SER A 161 23.34 -7.60 -7.70
CA SER A 161 24.64 -7.44 -7.02
C SER A 161 25.80 -7.94 -7.88
N ASP A 162 25.64 -9.10 -8.51
CA ASP A 162 26.64 -9.69 -9.41
C ASP A 162 26.87 -8.80 -10.64
N TRP A 163 25.79 -8.26 -11.21
CA TRP A 163 25.87 -7.32 -12.34
C TRP A 163 26.51 -6.00 -11.96
N LYS A 164 26.24 -5.48 -10.76
CA LYS A 164 26.90 -4.30 -10.21
C LYS A 164 28.41 -4.53 -10.03
N GLN A 165 28.82 -5.69 -9.54
CA GLN A 165 30.24 -6.06 -9.41
C GLN A 165 30.93 -6.22 -10.77
N LYS A 166 30.24 -6.79 -11.75
CA LYS A 166 30.74 -6.98 -13.12
C LYS A 166 30.68 -5.72 -14.00
N LYS A 167 30.19 -4.59 -13.47
CA LYS A 167 29.95 -3.32 -14.22
C LYS A 167 29.08 -3.52 -15.46
N ILE A 168 28.12 -4.43 -15.40
CA ILE A 168 27.16 -4.67 -16.48
C ILE A 168 26.17 -3.49 -16.54
N THR A 169 26.01 -2.91 -17.71
CA THR A 169 25.09 -1.78 -17.95
C THR A 169 23.82 -2.26 -18.66
N ALA A 170 22.73 -1.51 -18.54
CA ALA A 170 21.44 -1.86 -19.14
C ALA A 170 21.51 -2.13 -20.65
N ASP A 171 22.45 -1.49 -21.36
CA ASP A 171 22.65 -1.68 -22.80
C ASP A 171 23.32 -3.03 -23.14
N SER A 172 24.11 -3.59 -22.21
CA SER A 172 24.79 -4.89 -22.42
C SER A 172 23.89 -6.10 -22.18
N VAL A 173 22.81 -5.96 -21.40
CA VAL A 173 21.90 -7.07 -21.08
C VAL A 173 20.90 -7.34 -22.22
N GLY A 174 20.65 -6.36 -23.09
CA GLY A 174 19.74 -6.51 -24.24
C GLY A 174 20.34 -7.18 -25.48
N SER A 175 21.64 -7.47 -25.50
CA SER A 175 22.36 -7.94 -26.70
C SER A 175 22.63 -9.45 -26.78
N GLU A 176 22.29 -10.24 -25.75
CA GLU A 176 22.57 -11.69 -25.73
C GLU A 176 21.37 -12.62 -25.98
N LYS A 177 20.28 -12.13 -26.59
CA LYS A 177 19.24 -13.02 -27.15
C LYS A 177 18.77 -12.53 -28.51
N LYS A 178 19.57 -12.80 -29.55
CA LYS A 178 19.14 -12.82 -30.94
C LYS A 178 19.48 -14.17 -31.56
#